data_AF-A0A377B8E4-F1
#
_entry.id   AF-A0A377B8E4-F1
#
_cell.length_a   1.000
_cell.length_b   1.000
_cell.length_c   1.000
_cell.angle_alpha   90.00
_cell.angle_beta   90.00
_cell.angle_gamma   90.00
#
_symmetry.space_group_name_H-M   'P 1'
#
loop_
_entity.id
_entity.type
_entity.pdbx_description
1 polymer ?
#
loop_
_entity_poly.entity_id
_entity_poly.type
_entity_poly.pdbx_seq_one_letter_code
_entity_poly.pdbx_strand_id
1 'polypeptide(L)' 'MVYKSVKSRWAIINVCYEVNDIHGHNIGVVGQGSQLFIRTNEVPPSVNVAIDKQQGLSCTITFGKEIDESRNYICQ' A
#
# COMPACT_ATOMS: atom_id res chain seq x y z
N MET A 1 7.48 -6.17 -11.32
CA MET A 1 7.24 -6.41 -9.88
C MET A 1 7.95 -5.29 -9.15
N VAL A 2 7.21 -4.43 -8.44
CA VAL A 2 7.77 -3.27 -7.72
C VAL A 2 7.80 -3.62 -6.23
N TYR A 3 8.95 -3.44 -5.58
CA TYR A 3 9.26 -3.86 -4.19
C TYR A 3 9.34 -2.63 -3.27
N LYS A 4 8.52 -2.43 -2.21
CA LYS A 4 8.81 -1.34 -1.21
C LYS A 4 8.28 -1.53 0.20
N SER A 5 9.06 -1.14 1.20
CA SER A 5 8.68 -1.07 2.62
C SER A 5 7.80 0.17 2.96
N VAL A 6 6.70 -0.05 3.69
CA VAL A 6 5.66 0.89 4.17
C VAL A 6 5.66 0.92 5.68
N LYS A 7 6.37 1.87 6.29
CA LYS A 7 6.50 1.93 7.74
C LYS A 7 5.21 2.50 8.36
N SER A 8 4.34 1.64 8.91
CA SER A 8 3.17 2.06 9.69
C SER A 8 3.55 2.23 11.16
N ARG A 9 3.14 3.33 11.80
CA ARG A 9 3.59 3.70 13.16
C ARG A 9 3.03 2.80 14.28
N TRP A 10 2.06 1.92 14.02
CA TRP A 10 1.34 1.17 15.07
C TRP A 10 0.82 -0.24 14.69
N ALA A 11 1.30 -0.87 13.61
CA ALA A 11 0.75 -2.16 13.18
C ALA A 11 1.62 -3.36 13.64
N ILE A 12 1.06 -4.20 14.51
CA ILE A 12 1.63 -5.51 14.87
C ILE A 12 1.69 -6.39 13.60
N ILE A 13 2.87 -6.96 13.37
CA ILE A 13 3.26 -7.70 12.15
C ILE A 13 2.55 -9.07 12.15
N ASN A 14 1.33 -9.14 11.58
CA ASN A 14 0.70 -10.42 11.19
C ASN A 14 -0.25 -10.31 9.97
N VAL A 15 -0.34 -9.17 9.29
CA VAL A 15 -1.49 -8.94 8.37
C VAL A 15 -1.03 -8.59 6.95
N CYS A 16 -1.52 -9.38 5.99
CA CYS A 16 -1.55 -9.03 4.56
C CYS A 16 -2.66 -8.01 4.32
N TYR A 17 -2.35 -6.72 4.36
CA TYR A 17 -3.33 -5.68 4.05
C TYR A 17 -3.57 -5.60 2.55
N GLU A 18 -4.82 -5.55 2.13
CA GLU A 18 -5.15 -5.36 0.73
C GLU A 18 -4.88 -3.93 0.28
N VAL A 19 -4.38 -3.81 -0.94
CA VAL A 19 -4.07 -2.53 -1.57
C VAL A 19 -5.01 -2.38 -2.76
N ASN A 20 -5.81 -1.33 -2.72
CA ASN A 20 -6.81 -1.05 -3.72
C ASN A 20 -6.44 0.22 -4.50
N ASP A 21 -6.81 0.26 -5.78
CA ASP A 21 -6.75 1.48 -6.57
C ASP A 21 -7.86 2.47 -6.15
N ILE A 22 -7.89 3.63 -6.81
CA ILE A 22 -8.92 4.66 -6.57
C ILE A 22 -10.34 4.22 -6.97
N HIS A 23 -10.46 3.12 -7.73
CA HIS A 23 -11.72 2.52 -8.16
C HIS A 23 -12.16 1.38 -7.21
N GLY A 24 -11.36 1.05 -6.20
CA GLY A 24 -11.63 -0.02 -5.25
C GLY A 24 -11.22 -1.41 -5.73
N HIS A 25 -10.50 -1.54 -6.84
CA HIS A 25 -9.98 -2.82 -7.30
C HIS A 25 -8.73 -3.18 -6.52
N ASN A 26 -8.66 -4.42 -6.04
CA ASN A 26 -7.43 -4.93 -5.46
C ASN A 26 -6.34 -5.03 -6.53
N ILE A 27 -5.27 -4.26 -6.32
CA ILE A 27 -4.09 -4.23 -7.19
C ILE A 27 -2.85 -4.69 -6.44
N GLY A 28 -2.97 -5.10 -5.17
CA GLY A 28 -1.79 -5.40 -4.38
C GLY A 28 -2.04 -5.82 -2.96
N VAL A 29 -0.93 -6.03 -2.25
CA VAL A 29 -0.91 -6.37 -0.82
C VAL A 29 0.28 -5.71 -0.12
N VAL A 30 0.11 -5.39 1.16
CA VAL A 30 1.23 -5.10 2.07
C VAL A 30 1.54 -6.39 2.84
N GLY A 31 2.69 -6.97 2.57
CA GLY A 31 3.19 -8.18 3.21
C GLY A 31 4.10 -7.91 4.42
N GLN A 32 4.73 -8.98 4.91
CA GLN A 32 5.65 -8.93 6.03
C GLN A 32 6.81 -7.94 5.79
N GLY A 33 7.32 -7.35 6.87
CA GLY A 33 8.35 -6.33 6.77
C GLY A 33 7.82 -5.04 6.14
N SER A 34 6.50 -4.85 6.20
CA SER A 34 5.82 -3.67 5.69
C SER A 34 5.88 -3.55 4.16
N GLN A 35 6.17 -4.62 3.42
CA GLN A 35 6.43 -4.50 1.98
C GLN A 35 5.15 -4.44 1.13
N LEU A 36 4.96 -3.35 0.40
CA LEU A 36 3.94 -3.14 -0.61
C LEU A 36 4.31 -3.78 -1.95
N PHE A 37 3.41 -4.61 -2.44
CA PHE A 37 3.46 -5.26 -3.75
C PHE A 37 2.27 -4.79 -4.59
N ILE A 38 2.52 -4.17 -5.74
CA ILE A 38 1.48 -3.71 -6.67
C ILE A 38 1.61 -4.45 -8.00
N ARG A 39 0.48 -4.92 -8.54
CA ARG A 39 0.29 -5.66 -9.79
C ARG A 39 -0.56 -4.80 -10.72
N THR A 40 0.09 -3.87 -11.40
CA THR A 40 -0.54 -2.94 -12.34
C THR A 40 0.43 -2.68 -13.49
N ASN A 41 -0.11 -2.36 -14.66
CA ASN A 41 0.69 -1.96 -15.82
C ASN A 41 1.13 -0.49 -15.74
N GLU A 42 0.40 0.33 -14.99
CA GLU A 42 0.63 1.76 -14.84
C GLU A 42 0.78 2.13 -13.37
N VAL A 43 1.68 3.07 -13.07
CA VAL A 43 1.88 3.58 -11.71
C VAL A 43 0.65 4.39 -11.30
N PRO A 44 -0.13 3.94 -10.29
CA PRO A 44 -1.28 4.70 -9.86
C PRO A 44 -0.81 5.97 -9.13
N PRO A 45 -1.56 7.08 -9.20
CA PRO A 45 -1.22 8.29 -8.45
C PRO A 45 -1.37 8.10 -6.95
N SER A 46 -2.25 7.20 -6.52
CA SER A 46 -2.41 6.79 -5.13
C SER A 46 -2.98 5.38 -5.04
N VAL A 47 -2.73 4.73 -3.89
CA VAL A 47 -3.40 3.51 -3.50
C VAL A 47 -3.99 3.65 -2.10
N ASN A 48 -5.03 2.87 -1.84
CA ASN A 48 -5.62 2.76 -0.52
C ASN A 48 -5.26 1.41 0.10
N VAL A 49 -4.67 1.45 1.29
CA VAL A 49 -4.32 0.24 2.06
C VAL A 49 -5.41 0.01 3.09
N ALA A 50 -6.14 -1.10 2.96
CA ALA A 50 -7.19 -1.47 3.89
C ALA A 50 -6.59 -2.04 5.17
N ILE A 51 -6.45 -1.20 6.21
CA ILE A 51 -5.86 -1.55 7.52
C ILE A 51 -6.85 -2.38 8.35
N ASP A 52 -8.13 -2.05 8.30
CA ASP A 52 -9.19 -2.86 8.90
C ASP A 52 -10.44 -2.80 8.02
N LYS A 53 -10.70 -3.90 7.29
CA LYS A 53 -11.89 -4.01 6.44
C LYS A 53 -13.20 -4.07 7.22
N GLN A 54 -13.20 -4.63 8.42
CA GLN A 54 -14.42 -4.77 9.23
C GLN A 54 -14.86 -3.41 9.79
N GLN A 55 -13.89 -2.56 10.14
CA GLN A 55 -14.14 -1.21 10.64
C GLN A 55 -14.10 -0.14 9.52
N GLY A 56 -13.80 -0.53 8.28
CA GLY A 56 -13.64 0.40 7.16
C GLY A 56 -12.43 1.33 7.29
N LEU A 57 -11.45 0.99 8.14
CA LEU A 57 -10.22 1.77 8.31
C LEU A 57 -9.28 1.49 7.16
N SER A 58 -8.85 2.57 6.51
CA SER A 58 -7.91 2.51 5.41
C SER A 58 -6.98 3.72 5.45
N CYS A 59 -5.80 3.59 4.88
CA CYS A 59 -4.82 4.67 4.82
C CYS A 59 -4.36 4.84 3.38
N THR A 60 -4.11 6.09 3.00
CA THR A 60 -3.79 6.42 1.62
C THR A 60 -2.28 6.59 1.45
N ILE A 61 -1.74 6.02 0.38
CA ILE A 61 -0.37 6.24 -0.07
C ILE A 61 -0.44 6.97 -1.40
N THR A 62 0.21 8.14 -1.48
CA THR A 62 0.31 8.91 -2.72
C THR A 62 1.68 8.72 -3.34
N PHE A 63 1.71 8.52 -4.65
CA PHE A 63 2.93 8.40 -5.44
C PHE A 63 3.16 9.69 -6.24
N GLY A 64 4.41 9.92 -6.61
CA GLY A 64 4.73 10.97 -7.59
C GLY A 64 4.46 10.47 -9.02
N LYS A 65 5.12 11.08 -10.00
CA LYS A 65 5.12 10.60 -11.39
C LYS A 65 5.64 9.17 -11.54
N GLU A 66 6.53 8.76 -10.65
CA GLU A 66 7.15 7.44 -10.62
C GLU A 66 7.23 6.94 -9.18
N ILE A 67 7.33 5.62 -9.02
CA ILE A 67 7.55 5.00 -7.71
C ILE A 67 9.07 4.87 -7.52
N ASP A 68 9.66 5.67 -6.63
CA ASP A 68 11.10 5.63 -6.28
C ASP A 68 11.38 4.54 -5.23
N GLU A 69 12.10 3.46 -5.60
CA GLU A 69 12.25 2.26 -4.73
C GLU A 69 13.15 2.49 -3.52
N SER A 70 13.91 3.58 -3.53
CA SER A 70 14.77 3.96 -2.42
C SER A 70 14.02 4.71 -1.30
N ARG A 71 12.77 5.14 -1.55
CA ARG A 71 11.98 5.93 -0.60
C ARG A 71 10.98 5.09 0.16
N ASN A 72 10.86 5.40 1.45
CA ASN A 72 9.76 4.92 2.28
C ASN A 72 8.53 5.78 2.03
N TYR A 73 7.41 5.15 1.70
CA TYR A 73 6.11 5.80 1.59
C TYR A 73 5.38 5.71 2.92
N ILE A 74 4.74 6.82 3.30
CA ILE A 74 4.01 6.94 4.56
C ILE A 74 2.54 6.78 4.25
N CYS A 75 1.88 5.85 4.96
CA CYS A 75 0.43 5.76 4.94
C CYS A 75 -0.15 6.87 5.82
N GLN A 76 -1.01 7.70 5.25
CA GLN A 76 -1.74 8.78 5.93
C GLN A 76 -3.12 8.32 6.36
#